data_AF-A0A9W7DCQ6-F1
#
_entry.id   AF-A0A9W7DCQ6-F1
#
_cell.length_a   1.000
_cell.length_b   1.000
_cell.length_c   1.000
_cell.angle_alpha   90.00
_cell.angle_beta   90.00
_cell.angle_gamma   90.00
#
_symmetry.space_group_name_H-M   'P 1'
#
loop_
_entity.id
_entity.type
_entity.pdbx_description
1 polymer ?
#
loop_
_entity_poly.entity_id
_entity_poly.type
_entity_poly.pdbx_seq_one_letter_code
_entity_poly.pdbx_strand_id
1 'polypeptide(L)'
;MQNSSAAVTAPRPPMVSSMGDLVDAARILCRYGQEFFAQLVHDVLEALLAFAQQLDGWHTWTTPDLPDHVFWVNSVLEQFRSLVDSSNGGVHASSLQTITRFSLNDGELQNLMHALPRRSTQHSQRQGSHKRPPTTTTQYDQGNQR
;
A
#
# COMPACT_ATOMS: atom_id res chain seq x y z
N MET A 1 -22.58 -4.25 -30.90
CA MET A 1 -23.19 -3.17 -30.12
C MET A 1 -22.09 -2.24 -29.66
N GLN A 2 -22.30 -0.94 -29.86
CA GLN A 2 -21.34 0.14 -29.68
C GLN A 2 -21.22 0.56 -28.20
N ASN A 3 -20.06 1.19 -27.92
CA ASN A 3 -19.83 2.25 -26.93
C ASN A 3 -19.33 1.84 -25.53
N SER A 4 -18.00 1.88 -25.37
CA SER A 4 -17.35 2.46 -24.19
C SER A 4 -16.36 3.53 -24.64
N SER A 5 -16.85 4.61 -25.23
CA SER A 5 -16.12 5.88 -25.25
C SER A 5 -16.06 6.36 -23.82
N ALA A 6 -14.92 6.14 -23.17
CA ALA A 6 -14.12 7.21 -22.61
C ALA A 6 -12.99 6.57 -21.82
N ALA A 7 -11.77 6.88 -22.24
CA ALA A 7 -10.70 7.12 -21.29
C ALA A 7 -11.15 8.25 -20.35
N VAL A 8 -12.08 7.96 -19.43
CA VAL A 8 -12.25 8.76 -18.22
C VAL A 8 -11.03 8.38 -17.42
N THR A 9 -10.01 9.22 -17.48
CA THR A 9 -8.93 9.16 -16.50
C THR A 9 -9.61 9.22 -15.14
N ALA A 10 -9.63 8.09 -14.44
CA ALA A 10 -10.16 8.04 -13.09
C ALA A 10 -9.50 9.18 -12.29
N PRO A 11 -10.26 9.97 -11.53
CA PRO A 11 -9.68 10.99 -10.67
C PRO A 11 -8.53 10.37 -9.89
N ARG A 12 -7.38 11.07 -9.83
CA ARG A 12 -6.26 10.57 -9.04
C ARG A 12 -6.78 10.32 -7.62
N PRO A 13 -6.67 9.09 -7.09
CA PRO A 13 -7.18 8.81 -5.76
C PRO A 13 -6.49 9.75 -4.77
N PRO A 14 -7.23 10.30 -3.78
CA PRO A 14 -6.64 11.12 -2.75
C PRO A 14 -5.51 10.35 -2.05
N MET A 15 -4.42 11.04 -1.71
CA MET A 15 -3.35 10.41 -0.94
C MET A 15 -3.85 10.04 0.44
N VAL A 16 -3.76 8.74 0.76
CA VAL A 16 -4.02 8.21 2.09
C VAL A 16 -3.03 8.87 3.06
N SER A 17 -3.55 9.62 4.02
CA SER A 17 -2.76 10.40 4.98
C SER A 17 -2.77 9.75 6.37
N SER A 18 -3.76 8.90 6.64
CA SER A 18 -3.93 8.15 7.88
C SER A 18 -4.49 6.74 7.64
N MET A 19 -4.39 5.87 8.64
CA MET A 19 -5.06 4.56 8.62
C MET A 19 -6.59 4.71 8.64
N GLY A 20 -7.11 5.78 9.27
CA GLY A 20 -8.54 6.14 9.21
C GLY A 20 -9.05 6.33 7.79
N ASP A 21 -8.26 6.92 6.89
CA ASP A 21 -8.63 7.06 5.47
C ASP A 21 -8.79 5.69 4.78
N LEU A 22 -7.97 4.70 5.17
CA LEU A 22 -8.07 3.33 4.66
C LEU A 22 -9.33 2.63 5.18
N VAL A 23 -9.66 2.82 6.46
CA VAL A 23 -10.90 2.32 7.06
C VAL A 23 -12.13 2.92 6.37
N ASP A 24 -12.12 4.23 6.13
CA ASP A 24 -13.23 4.91 5.46
C ASP A 24 -13.38 4.44 4.00
N ALA A 25 -12.27 4.28 3.28
CA ALA A 25 -12.29 3.72 1.93
C ALA A 25 -12.84 2.27 1.91
N ALA A 26 -12.40 1.42 2.83
CA ALA A 26 -12.93 0.06 2.98
C ALA A 26 -14.43 0.06 3.31
N ARG A 27 -14.88 0.99 4.16
CA ARG A 27 -16.31 1.13 4.52
C ARG A 27 -17.16 1.53 3.32
N ILE A 28 -16.68 2.47 2.51
CA ILE A 28 -17.36 2.87 1.27
C ILE A 28 -17.43 1.68 0.30
N LEU A 29 -16.33 0.92 0.18
CA LEU A 29 -16.26 -0.26 -0.68
C LEU A 29 -17.23 -1.36 -0.21
N CYS A 30 -17.33 -1.63 1.09
CA CYS A 30 -18.33 -2.57 1.63
C CYS A 30 -19.76 -2.13 1.28
N ARG A 31 -20.09 -0.85 1.50
CA ARG A 31 -21.42 -0.32 1.20
C ARG A 31 -21.77 -0.46 -0.28
N TYR A 32 -20.82 -0.17 -1.16
CA TYR A 32 -20.99 -0.42 -2.58
C TYR A 32 -21.16 -1.92 -2.89
N GLY A 33 -20.34 -2.77 -2.28
CA GLY A 33 -20.41 -4.21 -2.48
C GLY A 33 -21.72 -4.83 -2.02
N GLN A 34 -22.33 -4.30 -0.95
CA GLN A 34 -23.64 -4.71 -0.47
C GLN A 34 -24.74 -4.48 -1.51
N GLU A 35 -24.64 -3.40 -2.29
CA GLU A 35 -25.64 -3.02 -3.28
C GLU A 35 -25.45 -3.75 -4.62
N PHE A 36 -24.21 -4.06 -5.00
CA PHE A 36 -23.88 -4.49 -6.37
C PHE A 36 -23.21 -5.85 -6.52
N PHE A 37 -22.71 -6.47 -5.44
CA PHE A 37 -21.99 -7.74 -5.51
C PHE A 37 -22.74 -8.91 -4.86
N ALA A 38 -22.37 -10.13 -5.27
CA ALA A 38 -22.85 -11.35 -4.62
C ALA A 38 -22.37 -11.41 -3.17
N GLN A 39 -23.14 -12.06 -2.29
CA GLN A 39 -22.85 -12.17 -0.86
C GLN A 39 -21.41 -12.60 -0.56
N LEU A 40 -20.88 -13.59 -1.29
CA LEU A 40 -19.51 -14.07 -1.08
C LEU A 40 -18.44 -13.00 -1.31
N VAL A 41 -18.63 -12.12 -2.29
CA VAL A 41 -17.72 -11.00 -2.55
C VAL A 41 -17.88 -9.94 -1.45
N HIS A 42 -19.11 -9.71 -1.00
CA HIS A 42 -19.38 -8.81 0.12
C HIS A 42 -18.70 -9.31 1.42
N ASP A 43 -18.75 -10.61 1.72
CA ASP A 43 -18.09 -11.20 2.88
C ASP A 43 -16.56 -10.98 2.86
N VAL A 44 -15.94 -11.03 1.68
CA VAL A 44 -14.51 -10.68 1.49
C VAL A 44 -14.25 -9.21 1.82
N LEU A 45 -15.14 -8.31 1.39
CA LEU A 45 -15.02 -6.87 1.66
C LEU A 45 -15.24 -6.56 3.15
N GLU A 46 -16.21 -7.21 3.80
CA GLU A 46 -16.41 -7.09 5.25
C GLU A 46 -15.18 -7.55 6.04
N ALA A 47 -14.56 -8.67 5.64
CA ALA A 47 -13.32 -9.13 6.23
C ALA A 47 -12.18 -8.12 6.06
N LEU A 48 -12.07 -7.49 4.88
CA LEU A 48 -11.12 -6.39 4.65
C LEU A 48 -11.39 -5.21 5.58
N LEU A 49 -12.65 -4.78 5.73
CA LEU A 49 -13.01 -3.67 6.62
C LEU A 49 -12.67 -3.99 8.08
N ALA A 50 -13.02 -5.19 8.55
CA ALA A 50 -12.70 -5.63 9.91
C ALA A 50 -11.17 -5.64 10.15
N PHE A 51 -10.40 -6.10 9.16
CA PHE A 51 -8.95 -6.09 9.22
C PHE A 51 -8.37 -4.67 9.20
N ALA A 52 -8.89 -3.76 8.36
CA ALA A 52 -8.46 -2.37 8.34
C ALA A 52 -8.73 -1.66 9.69
N GLN A 53 -9.87 -1.95 10.33
CA GLN A 53 -10.19 -1.46 11.68
C GLN A 53 -9.22 -2.02 12.73
N GLN A 54 -8.85 -3.30 12.61
CA GLN A 54 -7.85 -3.91 13.48
C GLN A 54 -6.48 -3.23 13.32
N LEU A 55 -6.09 -2.90 12.07
CA LEU A 55 -4.86 -2.17 11.79
C LEU A 55 -4.88 -0.75 12.37
N ASP A 56 -6.01 -0.03 12.30
CA ASP A 56 -6.14 1.31 12.89
C ASP A 56 -5.94 1.30 14.41
N GLY A 57 -6.39 0.23 15.09
CA GLY A 57 -6.15 0.02 16.52
C GLY A 57 -4.69 -0.30 16.88
N TRP A 58 -3.81 -0.58 15.90
CA TRP A 58 -2.39 -0.85 16.12
C TRP A 58 -1.57 0.45 16.05
N HIS A 59 -1.05 0.89 17.19
CA HIS A 59 -0.41 2.21 17.37
C HIS A 59 0.99 2.43 16.73
N THR A 60 1.40 1.61 15.76
CA THR A 60 2.78 1.64 15.23
C THR A 60 2.90 2.19 13.80
N TRP A 61 1.79 2.45 13.10
CA TRP A 61 1.84 2.83 11.69
C TRP A 61 2.22 4.30 11.50
N THR A 62 3.19 4.54 10.63
CA THR A 62 3.57 5.89 10.22
C THR A 62 3.08 6.18 8.80
N THR A 63 2.85 7.45 8.47
CA THR A 63 2.45 7.88 7.13
C THR A 63 3.27 7.27 5.97
N PRO A 64 4.62 7.10 6.05
CA PRO A 64 5.39 6.46 4.98
C PRO A 64 5.13 4.95 4.84
N ASP A 65 4.51 4.29 5.82
CA ASP A 65 4.17 2.87 5.76
C ASP A 65 2.84 2.64 5.02
N LEU A 66 1.97 3.66 4.95
CA LEU A 66 0.64 3.57 4.34
C LEU A 66 0.64 3.08 2.88
N PRO A 67 1.55 3.53 1.99
CA PRO A 67 1.59 3.04 0.61
C PRO A 67 1.86 1.54 0.50
N ASP A 68 2.72 0.99 1.36
CA ASP A 68 3.05 -0.43 1.36
C ASP A 68 1.83 -1.26 1.85
N HIS A 69 1.03 -0.73 2.78
CA HIS A 69 -0.24 -1.35 3.20
C HIS A 69 -1.30 -1.33 2.11
N VAL A 70 -1.49 -0.19 1.46
CA VAL A 70 -2.43 -0.05 0.33
C VAL A 70 -2.04 -1.00 -0.79
N PHE A 71 -0.74 -1.12 -1.09
CA PHE A 71 -0.22 -2.05 -2.08
C PHE A 71 -0.53 -3.51 -1.71
N TRP A 72 -0.33 -3.90 -0.44
CA TRP A 72 -0.64 -5.25 0.01
C TRP A 72 -2.14 -5.56 -0.08
N VAL A 73 -3.01 -4.66 0.39
CA VAL A 73 -4.48 -4.82 0.29
C VAL A 73 -4.89 -5.00 -1.18
N ASN A 74 -4.39 -4.15 -2.08
CA ASN A 74 -4.67 -4.26 -3.50
C ASN A 74 -4.18 -5.59 -4.09
N SER A 75 -3.02 -6.06 -3.66
CA SER A 75 -2.46 -7.35 -4.10
C SER A 75 -3.34 -8.53 -3.67
N VAL A 76 -3.87 -8.52 -2.44
CA VAL A 76 -4.78 -9.55 -1.94
C VAL A 76 -6.10 -9.56 -2.72
N LEU A 77 -6.68 -8.39 -3.01
CA LEU A 77 -7.90 -8.27 -3.81
C LEU A 77 -7.69 -8.69 -5.27
N GLU A 78 -6.53 -8.37 -5.85
CA GLU A 78 -6.19 -8.79 -7.22
C GLU A 78 -5.97 -10.31 -7.33
N GLN A 79 -5.37 -10.92 -6.30
CA GLN A 79 -5.28 -12.38 -6.18
C GLN A 79 -6.67 -13.01 -6.11
N PHE A 80 -7.58 -12.44 -5.30
CA PHE A 80 -8.98 -12.88 -5.25
C PHE A 80 -9.64 -12.83 -6.62
N ARG A 81 -9.52 -11.70 -7.33
CA ARG A 81 -10.06 -11.50 -8.69
C ARG A 81 -9.54 -12.58 -9.64
N SER A 82 -8.23 -12.86 -9.60
CA SER A 82 -7.57 -13.86 -10.43
C SER A 82 -8.03 -15.29 -10.11
N LEU A 83 -8.22 -15.61 -8.83
CA LEU A 83 -8.74 -16.91 -8.38
C LEU A 83 -10.18 -17.12 -8.85
N VAL A 84 -11.03 -16.11 -8.71
CA VAL A 84 -12.42 -16.18 -9.18
C VAL A 84 -12.47 -16.42 -10.69
N ASP A 85 -11.69 -15.67 -11.47
CA ASP A 85 -11.61 -15.80 -12.93
C ASP A 85 -11.12 -17.18 -13.36
N SER A 86 -10.12 -17.72 -12.67
CA SER A 86 -9.54 -19.04 -12.97
C SER A 86 -10.39 -20.22 -12.49
N SER A 87 -11.25 -20.02 -11.48
CA SER A 87 -11.96 -21.09 -10.78
C SER A 87 -13.24 -21.59 -11.48
N ASN A 88 -13.60 -21.03 -12.65
CA ASN A 88 -14.81 -21.39 -13.41
C ASN A 88 -16.08 -21.55 -12.53
N GLY A 89 -16.27 -20.65 -11.56
CA GLY A 89 -17.41 -20.66 -10.63
C GLY A 89 -17.08 -21.01 -9.16
N GLY A 90 -15.83 -21.31 -8.82
CA GLY A 90 -15.36 -21.62 -7.46
C GLY A 90 -15.25 -20.41 -6.51
N VAL A 91 -16.17 -19.45 -6.59
CA VAL A 91 -16.12 -18.18 -5.83
C VAL A 91 -16.05 -18.41 -4.32
N HIS A 92 -16.73 -19.44 -3.81
CA HIS A 92 -16.75 -19.76 -2.38
C HIS A 92 -15.36 -20.12 -1.83
N ALA A 93 -14.63 -21.00 -2.51
CA ALA A 93 -13.29 -21.41 -2.08
C ALA A 93 -12.30 -20.24 -2.16
N SER A 94 -12.38 -19.46 -3.24
CA SER A 94 -11.58 -18.24 -3.41
C SER A 94 -11.87 -17.20 -2.31
N SER A 95 -13.14 -17.01 -1.96
CA SER A 95 -13.56 -16.06 -0.93
C SER A 95 -13.02 -16.46 0.44
N LEU A 96 -13.18 -17.73 0.83
CA LEU A 96 -12.63 -18.24 2.09
C LEU A 96 -11.10 -18.10 2.14
N GLN A 97 -10.40 -18.46 1.07
CA GLN A 97 -8.95 -18.32 0.99
C GLN A 97 -8.53 -16.84 1.17
N THR A 98 -9.19 -15.92 0.49
CA THR A 98 -8.90 -14.48 0.63
C THR A 98 -9.20 -13.96 2.03
N ILE A 99 -10.32 -14.36 2.65
CA ILE A 99 -10.67 -13.95 4.01
C ILE A 99 -9.58 -14.36 5.01
N THR A 100 -9.01 -15.57 4.89
CA THR A 100 -7.93 -16.01 5.79
C THR A 100 -6.65 -15.17 5.69
N ARG A 101 -6.46 -14.45 4.58
CA ARG A 101 -5.29 -13.58 4.34
C ARG A 101 -5.43 -12.24 5.05
N PHE A 102 -6.65 -11.81 5.40
CA PHE A 102 -6.90 -10.60 6.18
C PHE A 102 -6.62 -10.84 7.67
N SER A 103 -5.35 -11.12 7.97
CA SER A 103 -4.86 -11.45 9.28
C SER A 103 -3.50 -10.80 9.50
N LEU A 104 -3.26 -10.35 10.73
CA LEU A 104 -1.94 -9.86 11.13
C LEU A 104 -0.86 -10.96 11.09
N ASN A 105 -1.26 -12.24 11.09
CA ASN A 105 -0.33 -13.36 10.98
C ASN A 105 -0.01 -13.73 9.53
N ASP A 106 -0.51 -12.97 8.55
CA ASP A 106 -0.19 -13.22 7.15
C ASP A 106 1.30 -13.04 6.88
N GLY A 107 1.92 -14.04 6.24
CA GLY A 107 3.37 -14.06 6.03
C GLY A 107 3.85 -12.93 5.12
N GLU A 108 3.06 -12.51 4.13
CA GLU A 108 3.45 -11.39 3.25
C GLU A 108 3.35 -10.06 3.97
N LEU A 109 2.30 -9.86 4.77
CA LEU A 109 2.16 -8.68 5.62
C LEU A 109 3.28 -8.59 6.64
N GLN A 110 3.60 -9.68 7.34
CA GLN A 110 4.71 -9.73 8.31
C GLN A 110 6.05 -9.43 7.64
N ASN A 111 6.30 -9.95 6.44
CA ASN A 111 7.49 -9.63 5.66
C ASN A 111 7.58 -8.14 5.33
N LEU A 112 6.47 -7.50 4.96
CA LEU A 112 6.41 -6.05 4.74
C LEU A 112 6.69 -5.29 6.03
N MET A 113 6.03 -5.65 7.15
CA MET A 113 6.27 -5.05 8.46
C MET A 113 7.74 -5.13 8.89
N HIS A 114 8.42 -6.25 8.65
CA HIS A 114 9.84 -6.41 8.95
C HIS A 114 10.78 -5.65 7.99
N ALA A 115 10.32 -5.34 6.77
CA ALA A 115 11.09 -4.59 5.78
C ALA A 115 11.04 -3.06 5.99
N LEU A 116 9.94 -2.54 6.57
CA LEU A 116 9.73 -1.10 6.82
C LEU A 116 10.84 -0.46 7.70
N PRO A 117 11.24 -1.04 8.85
CA PRO A 117 12.34 -0.51 9.67
C PRO A 117 13.68 -0.39 8.92
N ARG A 118 13.93 -1.29 7.95
CA ARG A 118 15.19 -1.32 7.18
C ARG A 118 15.25 -0.23 6.10
N ARG A 119 14.10 0.19 5.57
CA ARG A 119 14.03 1.29 4.60
C ARG A 119 14.21 2.65 5.26
N SER A 120 13.65 2.83 6.46
CA SER A 120 13.76 4.09 7.21
C SER A 120 15.22 4.43 7.56
N THR A 121 16.02 3.43 7.95
CA THR A 121 17.47 3.61 8.23
C THR A 121 18.29 3.89 6.96
N GLN A 122 18.00 3.23 5.84
CA GLN A 122 18.70 3.49 4.57
C GLN A 122 18.38 4.89 4.00
N HIS A 123 17.15 5.37 4.15
CA HIS A 123 16.77 6.70 3.66
C HIS A 123 17.43 7.82 4.49
N SER A 124 17.55 7.62 5.81
CA SER A 124 18.28 8.54 6.70
C SER A 124 19.78 8.58 6.39
N GLN A 125 20.39 7.41 6.08
CA GLN A 125 21.82 7.33 5.74
C GLN A 125 22.15 7.94 4.37
N ARG A 126 21.22 7.91 3.40
CA ARG A 126 21.39 8.58 2.10
C ARG A 126 21.30 10.11 2.20
N GLN A 127 20.44 10.65 3.07
CA GLN A 127 20.37 12.10 3.28
C GLN A 127 21.54 12.68 4.10
N GLY A 128 22.14 11.90 5.01
CA GLY A 128 23.33 12.32 5.76
C GLY A 128 24.61 12.44 4.91
N SER A 129 24.64 11.85 3.72
CA SER A 129 25.84 11.75 2.87
C SER A 129 26.02 12.91 1.88
N HIS A 130 25.16 13.94 1.90
CA HIS A 130 25.19 15.06 0.94
C HIS A 130 25.56 16.44 1.53
N LYS A 131 26.04 16.51 2.77
CA LYS A 131 26.62 17.75 3.32
C LYS A 131 28.14 17.63 3.50
N ARG A 132 28.89 17.81 2.41
CA ARG A 132 30.32 18.16 2.48
C ARG A 132 30.47 19.59 1.90
N PRO A 133 30.86 20.60 2.69
CA PRO A 133 31.02 21.95 2.19
C PRO A 133 32.23 22.03 1.24
N PRO A 134 32.20 22.90 0.21
CA PRO A 134 33.36 23.11 -0.64
C PRO A 134 34.43 23.86 0.16
N THR A 135 35.58 23.20 0.37
CA THR A 135 36.81 23.87 0.82
C THR A 135 37.36 24.70 -0.34
N THR A 136 37.17 26.01 -0.28
CA THR A 136 37.88 26.98 -1.11
C THR A 136 39.36 26.95 -0.72
N THR A 137 40.20 26.28 -1.50
CA THR A 137 41.66 26.37 -1.37
C THR A 137 42.12 27.61 -2.14
N THR A 138 42.41 28.68 -1.41
CA THR A 138 43.11 29.87 -1.90
C THR A 138 44.50 29.48 -2.41
N GLN A 139 44.74 29.69 -3.70
CA GLN A 139 46.06 29.60 -4.34
C GLN A 139 47.01 30.64 -3.71
N TYR A 140 48.11 30.18 -3.11
CA TYR A 140 49.29 31.00 -2.92
C TYR A 140 50.26 30.68 -4.07
N ASP A 141 50.33 31.61 -5.02
CA ASP A 141 51.37 31.70 -6.03
C ASP A 141 52.65 32.22 -5.38
N GLN A 142 53.67 31.38 -5.28
CA GLN A 142 55.02 31.78 -4.89
C GLN A 142 55.98 31.49 -6.05
N GLY A 143 55.82 32.27 -7.12
CA GLY A 143 56.79 32.39 -8.20
C GLY A 143 58.04 33.16 -7.79
N ASN A 144 59.12 32.42 -7.59
CA ASN A 144 60.43 32.61 -8.22
C ASN A 144 60.98 34.06 -8.34
N GLN A 145 61.90 34.45 -7.44
CA GLN A 145 62.82 35.57 -7.67
C GLN A 145 64.25 35.05 -7.92
N ARG A 146 64.85 35.64 -8.96
CA ARG A 146 66.23 35.49 -9.43
C ARG A 146 67.26 35.99 -8.41
#